data_AF-A0A7C1S041-F1
#
_entry.id   AF-A0A7C1S041-F1
#
_cell.length_a   1.000
_cell.length_b   1.000
_cell.length_c   1.000
_cell.angle_alpha   90.00
_cell.angle_beta   90.00
_cell.angle_gamma   90.00
#
_symmetry.space_group_name_H-M   'P 1'
#
loop_
_entity.id
_entity.type
_entity.pdbx_description
1 polymer ?
#
loop_
_entity_poly.entity_id
_entity_poly.type
_entity_poly.pdbx_seq_one_letter_code
_entity_poly.pdbx_strand_id
1 'polypeptide(L)'
;MGGSSINSEEVNDKEVLETYRHSVSHIMAHAIKELYPGTKFAIGPAIADGFYYDIDSEHTKTEDDLKVIEKKMKEIIKAKNP
;
A
#
# COMPACT_ATOMS: atom_id res chain seq x y z
N MET A 1 37.11 7.62 -7.84
CA MET A 1 36.05 8.20 -7.00
C MET A 1 35.24 9.18 -7.85
N GLY A 2 34.05 8.78 -8.29
CA GLY A 2 33.05 9.69 -8.87
C GLY A 2 31.87 9.71 -7.92
N GLY A 3 31.97 10.48 -6.84
CA GLY A 3 30.86 10.70 -5.92
C GLY A 3 29.92 11.71 -6.57
N SER A 4 28.87 11.19 -7.22
CA SER A 4 27.73 12.01 -7.61
C SER A 4 27.01 12.45 -6.34
N SER A 5 27.27 13.67 -5.91
CA SER A 5 26.44 14.37 -4.93
C SER A 5 25.03 14.48 -5.51
N ILE A 6 24.10 13.69 -4.98
CA ILE A 6 22.68 13.90 -5.20
C ILE A 6 22.26 15.06 -4.29
N ASN A 7 21.86 16.18 -4.91
CA ASN A 7 21.23 17.30 -4.22
C ASN A 7 19.78 16.89 -3.87
N SER A 8 19.49 16.77 -2.57
CA SER A 8 18.24 16.22 -2.01
C SER A 8 17.06 17.20 -1.95
N GLU A 9 16.97 18.20 -2.82
CA GLU A 9 16.09 19.37 -2.57
C GLU A 9 14.98 19.64 -3.59
N GLU A 10 14.71 18.76 -4.56
CA GLU A 10 13.47 18.80 -5.34
C GLU A 10 12.96 17.38 -5.56
N VAL A 11 12.48 16.76 -4.48
CA VAL A 11 11.67 15.55 -4.62
C VAL A 11 10.31 16.02 -5.13
N ASN A 12 10.10 15.97 -6.44
CA ASN A 12 8.82 16.29 -7.08
C ASN A 12 7.70 15.61 -6.29
N ASP A 13 6.88 16.37 -5.57
CA ASP A 13 5.90 15.81 -4.62
C ASP A 13 5.03 14.75 -5.30
N LYS A 14 4.69 14.93 -6.59
CA LYS A 14 3.94 13.96 -7.38
C LYS A 14 4.65 12.61 -7.57
N GLU A 15 5.93 12.59 -7.95
CA GLU A 15 6.68 11.34 -8.13
C GLU A 15 6.88 10.60 -6.81
N VAL A 16 7.12 11.35 -5.73
CA VAL A 16 7.20 10.78 -4.38
C VAL A 16 5.87 10.19 -3.96
N LEU A 17 4.78 10.93 -4.16
CA LEU A 17 3.43 10.46 -3.85
C LEU A 17 3.06 9.23 -4.67
N GLU A 18 3.40 9.16 -5.96
CA GLU A 18 3.16 7.97 -6.78
C GLU A 18 3.94 6.76 -6.28
N THR A 19 5.22 6.94 -5.93
CA THR A 19 6.07 5.87 -5.36
C THR A 19 5.53 5.40 -4.01
N TYR A 20 5.08 6.33 -3.16
CA TYR A 20 4.48 6.02 -1.88
C TYR A 20 3.15 5.28 -2.06
N ARG A 21 2.27 5.77 -2.94
CA ARG A 21 0.97 5.13 -3.24
C ARG A 21 1.16 3.72 -3.77
N HIS A 22 2.15 3.48 -4.64
CA HIS A 22 2.49 2.16 -5.16
C HIS A 22 3.11 1.22 -4.11
N SER A 23 3.83 1.76 -3.14
CA SER A 23 4.36 0.96 -2.03
C SER A 23 3.25 0.62 -1.02
N VAL A 24 2.38 1.58 -0.73
CA VAL A 24 1.23 1.43 0.17
C VAL A 24 0.21 0.45 -0.39
N SER A 25 -0.03 0.44 -1.70
CA SER A 25 -0.92 -0.54 -2.35
C SER A 25 -0.42 -1.97 -2.17
N HIS A 26 0.88 -2.21 -2.32
CA HIS A 26 1.49 -3.51 -2.06
C HIS A 26 1.41 -3.93 -0.59
N ILE A 27 1.60 -2.99 0.33
CA ILE A 27 1.45 -3.25 1.78
C ILE A 27 0.00 -3.61 2.10
N MET A 28 -0.97 -2.93 1.50
CA MET A 28 -2.40 -3.22 1.67
C MET A 28 -2.73 -4.63 1.14
N ALA A 29 -2.26 -4.98 -0.06
CA ALA A 29 -2.46 -6.32 -0.61
C ALA A 29 -1.86 -7.41 0.30
N HIS A 30 -0.67 -7.15 0.85
CA HIS A 30 -0.04 -8.06 1.82
C HIS A 30 -0.86 -8.20 3.12
N ALA A 31 -1.33 -7.07 3.67
CA ALA A 31 -2.17 -7.06 4.88
C ALA A 31 -3.45 -7.86 4.66
N ILE A 32 -4.15 -7.64 3.53
CA ILE A 32 -5.37 -8.36 3.18
C ILE A 32 -5.10 -9.86 3.01
N LYS A 33 -3.99 -10.23 2.37
CA LYS A 33 -3.62 -11.65 2.19
C LYS A 33 -3.31 -12.35 3.53
N GLU A 34 -2.70 -11.65 4.49
CA GLU A 34 -2.47 -12.19 5.83
C GLU A 34 -3.74 -12.30 6.66
N LEU A 35 -4.62 -11.29 6.61
CA LEU A 35 -5.86 -11.27 7.39
C LEU A 35 -6.93 -12.21 6.82
N TYR A 36 -7.02 -12.28 5.48
CA TYR A 36 -8.04 -13.05 4.76
C TYR A 36 -7.37 -14.00 3.77
N PRO A 37 -6.76 -15.10 4.26
CA PRO A 37 -6.13 -16.09 3.40
C PRO A 37 -7.20 -16.71 2.48
N GLY A 38 -7.01 -16.54 1.16
CA GLY A 38 -7.97 -16.96 0.15
C GLY A 38 -8.63 -15.80 -0.61
N THR A 39 -8.40 -14.56 -0.19
CA THR A 39 -8.85 -13.39 -0.95
C THR A 39 -8.13 -13.30 -2.30
N LYS A 40 -8.91 -13.22 -3.37
CA LYS A 40 -8.43 -13.00 -4.74
C LYS A 40 -8.50 -11.52 -5.06
N PHE A 41 -7.42 -10.99 -5.63
CA PHE A 41 -7.36 -9.62 -6.14
C PHE A 41 -7.68 -9.66 -7.62
N ALA A 42 -8.75 -8.97 -8.05
CA ALA A 42 -9.20 -8.97 -9.43
C ALA A 42 -8.57 -7.82 -10.22
N ILE A 43 -8.87 -6.55 -9.86
CA ILE A 43 -8.39 -5.36 -10.58
C ILE A 43 -8.08 -4.25 -9.57
N GLY A 44 -6.92 -3.62 -9.67
CA GLY A 44 -6.47 -2.58 -8.74
C GLY A 44 -5.85 -1.38 -9.44
N PRO A 45 -6.62 -0.57 -10.20
CA PRO A 45 -6.07 0.55 -10.92
C PRO A 45 -5.93 1.75 -9.96
N ALA A 46 -4.77 2.40 -10.03
CA ALA A 46 -4.58 3.70 -9.40
C ALA A 46 -5.42 4.74 -10.16
N ILE A 47 -6.24 5.50 -9.45
CA ILE A 47 -7.01 6.62 -9.97
C ILE A 47 -6.32 7.93 -9.56
N ALA A 48 -6.67 9.05 -10.20
CA ALA A 48 -5.98 10.33 -9.98
C ALA A 48 -5.93 10.77 -8.50
N ASP A 49 -6.98 10.47 -7.73
CA ASP A 49 -7.12 10.88 -6.32
C ASP A 49 -6.97 9.72 -5.32
N GLY A 50 -6.62 8.51 -5.76
CA GLY A 50 -6.58 7.36 -4.87
C GLY A 50 -6.33 6.02 -5.58
N PHE A 51 -6.78 4.94 -4.97
CA PHE A 51 -6.71 3.60 -5.55
C PHE A 51 -7.92 2.81 -5.05
N TYR A 52 -8.39 1.89 -5.87
CA TYR A 52 -9.34 0.87 -5.43
C TYR A 52 -8.78 -0.50 -5.74
N TYR A 53 -9.15 -1.49 -4.94
CA TYR A 53 -8.87 -2.90 -5.21
C TYR A 53 -10.18 -3.65 -5.21
N ASP A 54 -10.47 -4.31 -6.32
CA ASP A 54 -11.53 -5.30 -6.38
C ASP A 54 -11.00 -6.60 -5.76
N ILE A 55 -11.62 -7.00 -4.65
CA ILE A 55 -11.20 -8.14 -3.84
C ILE A 55 -12.36 -9.10 -3.64
N ASP A 56 -12.22 -10.29 -4.22
CA ASP A 56 -13.13 -11.40 -4.04
C ASP A 56 -12.67 -12.22 -2.82
N SER A 57 -13.46 -12.21 -1.76
CA SER A 57 -13.23 -13.01 -0.54
C SER A 57 -14.56 -13.60 -0.12
N GLU A 58 -14.53 -14.79 0.48
CA GLU A 58 -15.73 -15.39 1.08
C GLU A 58 -16.31 -14.51 2.20
N HIS A 59 -15.50 -13.65 2.81
CA HIS A 59 -15.95 -12.69 3.79
C HIS A 59 -16.43 -11.38 3.16
N THR A 60 -17.64 -10.95 3.53
CA THR A 60 -18.14 -9.61 3.21
C THR A 60 -17.38 -8.60 4.06
N LYS A 61 -16.62 -7.70 3.44
CA LYS A 61 -15.82 -6.72 4.18
C LYS A 61 -16.76 -5.67 4.78
N THR A 62 -16.67 -5.49 6.08
CA THR A 62 -17.37 -4.49 6.86
C THR A 62 -16.45 -3.31 7.17
N GLU A 63 -17.00 -2.22 7.71
CA GLU A 63 -16.18 -1.10 8.19
C GLU A 63 -15.19 -1.48 9.29
N ASP A 64 -15.46 -2.53 10.08
CA ASP A 64 -14.53 -2.98 11.11
C ASP A 64 -13.30 -3.65 10.50
N ASP A 65 -13.49 -4.44 9.43
CA ASP A 65 -12.42 -5.05 8.65
C ASP A 65 -11.46 -3.99 8.08
N LEU A 66 -11.98 -2.83 7.65
CA LEU A 66 -11.13 -1.72 7.20
C LEU A 66 -10.20 -1.22 8.31
N LYS A 67 -10.68 -1.14 9.56
CA LYS A 67 -9.84 -0.76 10.71
C LYS A 67 -8.77 -1.82 11.01
N VAL A 68 -9.13 -3.09 10.88
CA VAL A 68 -8.19 -4.21 11.07
C VAL A 68 -7.11 -4.19 9.98
N ILE A 69 -7.49 -3.99 8.71
CA ILE A 69 -6.57 -3.87 7.58
C ILE A 69 -5.63 -2.67 7.79
N GLU A 70 -6.15 -1.50 8.16
CA GLU A 70 -5.32 -0.31 8.41
C GLU A 70 -4.32 -0.55 9.55
N LYS A 71 -4.77 -1.17 10.65
CA LYS A 71 -3.90 -1.52 11.78
C LYS A 71 -2.80 -2.48 11.32
N LYS A 72 -3.14 -3.50 10.54
CA LYS A 72 -2.18 -4.48 10.02
C LYS A 72 -1.19 -3.83 9.04
N MET A 73 -1.64 -2.91 8.19
CA MET A 73 -0.75 -2.12 7.33
C MET A 73 0.25 -1.31 8.16
N LYS A 74 -0.20 -0.63 9.22
CA LYS A 74 0.68 0.10 10.15
C LYS A 74 1.69 -0.82 10.83
N GLU A 75 1.28 -2.02 11.24
CA GLU A 75 2.19 -3.03 11.80
C GLU A 75 3.24 -3.48 10.78
N ILE A 76 2.85 -3.75 9.53
CA ILE A 76 3.78 -4.15 8.46
C ILE A 76 4.77 -3.03 8.15
N ILE A 77 4.30 -1.77 8.08
CA ILE A 77 5.17 -0.60 7.88
C ILE A 77 6.18 -0.49 9.01
N LYS A 78 5.71 -0.60 10.26
CA LYS A 78 6.57 -0.53 11.45
C LYS A 78 7.56 -1.69 11.51
N ALA A 79 7.20 -2.87 11.01
CA ALA A 79 8.07 -4.03 10.94
C ALA A 79 9.10 -3.95 9.80
N LYS A 80 8.79 -3.24 8.70
CA LYS A 80 9.69 -3.06 7.54
C LYS A 80 10.61 -1.84 7.63
N ASN A 81 10.47 -0.99 8.65
CA ASN A 81 11.43 0.06 8.98
C ASN A 81 12.40 -0.43 10.07
N PRO A 82 13.65 -0.81 9.74
CA PRO A 82 14.78 -0.74 10.67
C PRO A 82 15.24 0.71 10.88
#